data_AF-D5G6W5-F1
#
_entry.id   AF-D5G6W5-F1
#
_cell.length_a   1.000
_cell.length_b   1.000
_cell.length_c   1.000
_cell.angle_alpha   90.00
_cell.angle_beta   90.00
_cell.angle_gamma   90.00
#
_symmetry.space_group_name_H-M   'P 1'
#
loop_
_entity.id
_entity.type
_entity.pdbx_description
1 polymer ?
#
loop_
_entity_poly.entity_id
_entity_poly.type
_entity_poly.pdbx_seq_one_letter_code
_entity_poly.pdbx_strand_id
1 'polypeptide(L)'
;MMGVVPSPLEILWETRGHNRAPANRVTIKLGVPSGKVYGFEIDTSCFNKNHGPAVTAEGTFLDGSHLDANTPVRNTHNAGVWPFPETHLEAKLSHYQSLFSCPSQYISR
;
A
#
# COMPACT_ATOMS: atom_id res chain seq x y z
N MET A 1 -9.69 30.99 28.10
CA MET A 1 -8.65 30.19 27.42
C MET A 1 -9.25 28.84 27.09
N MET A 2 -9.63 28.61 25.84
CA MET A 2 -10.02 27.27 25.37
C MET A 2 -8.71 26.55 25.02
N GLY A 3 -8.39 25.48 25.74
CA GLY A 3 -7.23 24.65 25.45
C GLY A 3 -7.42 23.96 24.10
N VAL A 4 -6.52 24.23 23.16
CA VAL A 4 -6.39 23.39 21.96
C VAL A 4 -5.86 22.05 22.45
N VAL A 5 -6.72 21.04 22.49
CA VAL A 5 -6.29 19.65 22.63
C VAL A 5 -5.40 19.38 21.42
N PRO A 6 -4.11 19.01 21.58
CA PRO A 6 -3.30 18.63 20.44
C PRO A 6 -3.99 17.44 19.78
N SER A 7 -4.33 17.56 18.50
CA SER A 7 -4.81 16.44 17.70
C SER A 7 -3.84 15.27 17.88
N PRO A 8 -4.32 14.01 17.94
CA PRO A 8 -3.43 12.86 17.97
C PRO A 8 -2.36 13.04 16.89
N LEU A 9 -1.11 12.70 17.19
CA LEU A 9 -0.04 12.70 16.19
C LEU A 9 -0.53 11.88 14.99
N GLU A 10 -0.97 12.56 13.94
CA GLU A 10 -1.49 11.92 12.74
C GLU A 10 -0.29 11.33 12.01
N ILE A 11 -0.02 10.03 12.25
CA ILE A 11 1.01 9.29 11.54
C ILE A 11 0.43 8.90 10.19
N LEU A 12 0.74 9.69 9.16
CA LEU A 12 0.34 9.43 7.78
C LEU A 12 1.55 9.45 6.85
N TRP A 13 1.41 8.84 5.67
CA TRP A 13 2.36 8.98 4.58
C TRP A 13 1.84 10.00 3.57
N GLU A 14 2.60 11.08 3.37
CA GLU A 14 2.32 12.10 2.36
C GLU A 14 3.57 12.38 1.54
N THR A 15 3.40 12.51 0.23
CA THR A 15 4.47 12.90 -0.70
C THR A 15 4.33 14.35 -1.14
N ARG A 16 5.43 14.97 -1.54
CA ARG A 16 5.40 16.31 -2.16
C ARG A 16 4.52 16.31 -3.42
N GLY A 17 3.72 17.36 -3.59
CA GLY A 17 2.94 17.59 -4.81
C GLY A 17 3.79 17.77 -6.07
N HIS A 18 3.16 17.61 -7.24
CA HIS A 18 3.77 17.67 -8.58
C HIS A 18 4.90 16.66 -8.79
N ASN A 19 4.65 15.40 -8.45
CA ASN A 19 5.57 14.32 -8.81
C ASN A 19 5.64 14.18 -10.35
N ARG A 20 6.86 14.06 -10.90
CA ARG A 20 7.09 13.82 -12.34
C ARG A 20 6.89 12.36 -12.72
N ALA A 21 7.01 11.45 -11.75
CA ALA A 21 6.74 10.04 -11.95
C ALA A 21 5.22 9.78 -12.03
N PRO A 22 4.78 8.72 -12.73
CA PRO A 22 3.36 8.41 -12.90
C PRO A 22 2.65 8.07 -11.59
N ALA A 23 3.37 7.58 -10.58
CA ALA A 23 2.82 7.26 -9.27
C ALA A 23 3.89 7.35 -8.18
N ASN A 24 3.46 7.63 -6.94
CA ASN A 24 4.26 7.41 -5.74
C ASN A 24 4.13 5.95 -5.29
N ARG A 25 5.17 5.40 -4.69
CA ARG A 25 5.21 3.99 -4.26
C ARG A 25 5.82 3.86 -2.88
N VAL A 26 5.34 2.88 -2.13
CA VAL A 26 5.93 2.42 -0.89
C VAL A 26 6.03 0.89 -0.95
N THR A 27 7.16 0.35 -0.50
CA THR A 27 7.37 -1.09 -0.43
C THR A 27 7.41 -1.50 1.03
N ILE A 28 6.55 -2.45 1.41
CA ILE A 28 6.44 -2.95 2.78
C ILE A 28 6.90 -4.41 2.79
N LYS A 29 7.91 -4.72 3.60
CA LYS A 29 8.31 -6.10 3.89
C LYS A 29 7.40 -6.65 4.99
N LEU A 30 6.77 -7.79 4.74
CA LEU A 30 6.01 -8.48 5.78
C LEU A 30 6.95 -8.94 6.90
N GLY A 31 6.52 -8.77 8.15
CA GLY A 31 7.27 -9.20 9.33
C GLY A 31 7.37 -10.72 9.50
N VAL A 32 6.61 -11.49 8.70
CA VAL A 32 6.60 -12.95 8.68
C VAL A 32 7.41 -13.48 7.48
N PRO A 33 8.05 -14.66 7.61
CA PRO A 33 8.85 -15.24 6.52
C PRO A 33 8.01 -15.65 5.30
N SER A 34 6.73 -15.93 5.50
CA SER A 34 5.75 -16.31 4.49
C SER A 34 4.35 -16.17 5.09
N GLY A 35 3.35 -15.81 4.28
CA GLY A 35 1.96 -15.76 4.74
C GLY A 35 1.02 -15.26 3.66
N LYS A 36 -0.23 -15.74 3.65
CA LYS A 36 -1.23 -15.35 2.65
C LYS A 36 -1.78 -13.95 2.95
N VAL A 37 -1.85 -13.10 1.93
CA VAL A 37 -2.56 -11.82 2.01
C VAL A 37 -3.98 -12.06 1.54
N TYR A 38 -4.96 -11.74 2.38
CA TYR A 38 -6.40 -11.86 2.04
C TYR A 38 -7.01 -10.54 1.59
N GLY A 39 -6.37 -9.43 1.94
CA GLY A 39 -6.85 -8.10 1.69
C GLY A 39 -6.00 -7.06 2.39
N PHE A 40 -6.31 -5.80 2.13
CA PHE A 40 -5.68 -4.65 2.77
C PHE A 40 -6.69 -3.50 2.85
N GLU A 41 -6.35 -2.52 3.66
CA GLU A 41 -7.16 -1.34 3.92
C GLU A 41 -6.35 -0.09 3.60
N ILE A 42 -6.98 0.86 2.91
CA ILE A 42 -6.43 2.19 2.64
C ILE A 42 -7.28 3.21 3.40
N ASP A 43 -6.68 3.76 4.45
CA ASP A 43 -7.34 4.76 5.29
C ASP A 43 -6.93 6.17 4.83
N THR A 44 -7.90 6.90 4.27
CA THR A 44 -7.74 8.31 3.87
C THR A 44 -8.46 9.26 4.84
N SER A 45 -8.83 8.79 6.04
CA SER A 45 -9.62 9.53 7.02
C SER A 45 -9.01 10.86 7.45
N CYS A 46 -7.68 10.98 7.43
CA CYS A 46 -6.98 12.23 7.75
C CYS A 46 -6.89 13.19 6.57
N PHE A 47 -7.03 12.72 5.32
CA PHE A 47 -6.91 13.55 4.13
C PHE A 47 -8.23 14.28 3.80
N ASN A 48 -8.11 15.56 3.43
CA ASN A 48 -9.25 16.35 2.96
C ASN A 48 -9.29 16.43 1.43
N LYS A 49 -8.21 16.95 0.82
CA LYS A 49 -8.14 17.23 -0.62
C LYS A 49 -6.84 16.76 -1.28
N ASN A 50 -5.90 16.28 -0.48
CA ASN A 50 -4.57 15.80 -0.86
C ASN A 50 -4.44 14.28 -0.76
N HIS A 51 -5.56 13.54 -0.75
CA HIS A 51 -5.51 12.08 -0.87
C HIS A 51 -5.02 11.70 -2.28
N GLY A 52 -4.39 10.53 -2.39
CA GLY A 52 -4.12 9.95 -3.69
C GLY A 52 -5.44 9.66 -4.43
N PRO A 53 -5.51 9.85 -5.75
CA PRO A 53 -6.76 9.64 -6.51
C PRO A 53 -7.11 8.15 -6.65
N ALA A 54 -6.10 7.29 -6.68
CA ALA A 54 -6.26 5.85 -6.82
C ALA A 54 -5.06 5.11 -6.20
N VAL A 55 -5.26 3.83 -5.94
CA VAL A 55 -4.23 2.92 -5.42
C VAL A 55 -4.25 1.59 -6.17
N THR A 56 -3.06 1.05 -6.40
CA THR A 56 -2.85 -0.35 -6.78
C THR A 56 -1.94 -0.99 -5.74
N ALA A 57 -2.16 -2.27 -5.45
CA ALA A 57 -1.28 -3.05 -4.60
C ALA A 57 -0.78 -4.29 -5.36
N GLU A 58 0.50 -4.57 -5.18
CA GLU A 58 1.22 -5.66 -5.81
C GLU A 58 2.05 -6.39 -4.74
N GLY A 59 2.15 -7.71 -4.85
CA GLY A 59 2.97 -8.54 -3.97
C GLY A 59 4.02 -9.32 -4.75
N THR A 60 5.18 -9.55 -4.15
CA THR A 60 6.24 -10.40 -4.71
C THR A 60 7.03 -11.10 -3.62
N PHE A 61 7.79 -12.14 -3.99
CA PHE A 61 8.71 -12.83 -3.09
C PHE A 61 10.13 -12.26 -3.22
N LEU A 62 10.85 -12.27 -2.11
CA LEU A 62 12.27 -11.93 -2.08
C LEU A 62 13.08 -13.22 -1.93
N ASP A 63 14.06 -13.42 -2.81
CA ASP A 63 14.94 -14.59 -2.83
C ASP A 63 15.99 -14.59 -1.69
N GLY A 64 15.66 -14.00 -0.54
CA GLY A 64 16.54 -13.91 0.62
C GLY A 64 17.42 -12.66 0.68
N SER A 65 17.28 -11.71 -0.25
CA SER A 65 17.96 -10.41 -0.17
C SER A 65 17.32 -9.49 0.89
N HIS A 66 18.14 -8.69 1.56
CA HIS A 66 17.67 -7.59 2.40
C HIS A 66 17.17 -6.46 1.49
N LEU A 67 15.97 -5.94 1.73
CA LEU A 67 15.52 -4.73 1.03
C LEU A 67 16.40 -3.56 1.46
N ASP A 68 17.10 -2.97 0.52
CA ASP A 68 17.70 -1.64 0.67
C ASP A 68 17.01 -0.65 -0.27
N ALA A 69 17.33 0.63 -0.12
CA ALA A 69 16.77 1.70 -0.95
C ALA A 69 17.06 1.55 -2.46
N ASN A 70 18.01 0.68 -2.81
CA ASN A 70 18.44 0.43 -4.18
C ASN A 70 17.91 -0.90 -4.73
N THR A 71 17.23 -1.71 -3.92
CA THR A 71 16.75 -3.02 -4.32
C THR A 71 15.68 -2.81 -5.38
N PRO A 72 15.95 -3.20 -6.64
CA PRO A 72 14.96 -3.01 -7.69
C PRO A 72 13.83 -3.98 -7.39
N VAL A 73 12.69 -3.45 -6.93
CA VAL A 73 11.41 -4.15 -7.01
C VAL A 73 11.13 -4.29 -8.50
N ARG A 74 11.63 -5.36 -9.10
CA ARG A 74 11.33 -5.66 -10.49
C ARG A 74 9.85 -6.00 -10.52
N ASN A 75 9.05 -5.09 -11.09
CA ASN A 75 7.74 -5.40 -11.65
C ASN A 75 7.98 -6.44 -12.74
N THR A 76 8.17 -7.69 -12.32
CA THR A 76 8.21 -8.82 -13.21
C THR A 76 6.76 -9.01 -13.57
N HIS A 77 6.34 -8.45 -14.71
CA HIS A 77 5.03 -8.69 -15.32
C HIS A 77 4.68 -10.20 -15.46
N ASN A 78 5.62 -11.10 -15.13
CA ASN A 78 5.53 -12.55 -15.26
C ASN A 78 5.91 -13.34 -13.99
N ALA A 79 6.06 -12.75 -12.80
CA ALA A 79 6.38 -13.52 -11.58
C ALA A 79 5.36 -13.25 -10.46
N GLY A 80 4.28 -14.03 -10.43
CA GLY A 80 3.43 -14.18 -9.24
C GLY A 80 2.87 -12.90 -8.61
N VAL A 81 2.82 -11.80 -9.38
CA VAL A 81 2.30 -10.52 -8.93
C VAL A 81 0.81 -10.68 -8.70
N TRP A 82 0.35 -10.35 -7.51
CA TRP A 82 -1.08 -10.26 -7.20
C TRP A 82 -1.55 -8.85 -7.50
N PRO A 83 -2.16 -8.55 -8.67
CA PRO A 83 -2.74 -7.24 -8.88
C PRO A 83 -4.04 -7.19 -8.08
N PHE A 84 -4.00 -6.47 -6.97
CA PHE A 84 -5.23 -5.86 -6.52
C PHE A 84 -5.62 -4.79 -7.56
N PRO A 85 -6.84 -4.84 -8.13
CA PRO A 85 -7.21 -3.92 -9.18
C PRO A 85 -7.15 -2.48 -8.67
N GLU A 86 -6.86 -1.55 -9.59
CA GLU A 86 -6.84 -0.13 -9.28
C GLU A 86 -8.18 0.28 -8.64
N THR A 87 -8.07 0.92 -7.48
CA THR A 87 -9.23 1.36 -6.71
C THR A 87 -9.17 2.87 -6.58
N HIS A 88 -10.23 3.54 -7.02
CA HIS A 88 -10.40 4.97 -6.80
C HIS A 88 -10.59 5.24 -5.31
N LEU A 89 -9.92 6.27 -4.80
CA LEU A 89 -9.99 6.65 -3.39
C LEU A 89 -10.82 7.92 -3.22
N GLU A 90 -11.52 7.98 -2.10
CA GLU A 90 -12.20 9.18 -1.62
C GLU A 90 -11.48 9.74 -0.40
N ALA A 91 -11.67 11.01 -0.09
CA ALA A 91 -11.20 11.60 1.16
C ALA A 91 -12.08 11.15 2.33
N LYS A 92 -11.55 11.19 3.56
CA LYS A 92 -12.33 10.97 4.79
C LYS A 92 -12.96 9.57 4.90
N LEU A 93 -12.40 8.58 4.20
CA LEU A 93 -12.98 7.24 4.11
C LEU A 93 -11.92 6.14 4.21
N SER A 94 -12.32 4.98 4.71
CA SER A 94 -11.51 3.76 4.60
C SER A 94 -12.00 2.89 3.44
N HIS A 95 -11.05 2.41 2.62
CA HIS A 95 -11.30 1.56 1.48
C HIS A 95 -10.72 0.17 1.75
N TYR A 96 -11.59 -0.84 1.84
CA TYR A 96 -11.17 -2.22 2.07
C TYR A 96 -11.20 -3.02 0.77
N GLN A 97 -10.11 -3.71 0.47
CA GLN A 97 -10.01 -4.60 -0.68
C GLN A 97 -9.67 -6.01 -0.23
N SER A 98 -10.34 -7.01 -0.80
CA SER A 98 -10.15 -8.41 -0.44
C SER A 98 -10.13 -9.33 -1.65
N LEU A 99 -9.43 -10.46 -1.51
CA LEU A 99 -9.21 -11.47 -2.54
C LEU A 99 -10.23 -12.62 -2.51
N PHE A 100 -11.40 -12.42 -1.87
CA PHE A 100 -12.39 -13.50 -1.65
C PHE A 100 -12.91 -14.19 -2.93
N SER A 101 -12.67 -13.63 -4.12
CA SER A 101 -13.03 -14.21 -5.41
C SER A 101 -11.97 -15.11 -6.06
N CYS A 102 -10.79 -15.31 -5.46
CA CYS A 102 -9.73 -16.16 -6.03
C CYS A 102 -9.39 -17.35 -5.10
N PRO A 103 -9.84 -18.58 -5.42
CA PRO A 103 -9.54 -19.75 -4.60
C PRO A 103 -8.08 -20.16 -4.84
N SER A 104 -7.30 -20.25 -3.76
CA SER A 104 -5.89 -20.67 -3.72
C SER A 104 -4.85 -19.59 -4.06
N GLN A 105 -4.49 -18.79 -3.05
CA GLN A 105 -3.28 -17.95 -3.10
C GLN A 105 -2.41 -18.27 -1.88
N TYR A 106 -1.56 -19.29 -2.00
CA TYR A 106 -0.56 -19.64 -0.99
C TYR A 106 0.71 -18.83 -1.27
N ILE A 107 1.13 -18.02 -0.30
CA ILE A 107 2.42 -17.35 -0.36
C ILE A 107 3.44 -18.30 0.29
N SER A 108 4.07 -19.15 -0.52
CA SER A 108 5.29 -19.85 -0.12
C SER A 108 6.41 -19.63 -1.10
N ARG A 109 7.61 -19.78 -0.55
CA ARG A 109 8.87 -19.93 -1.27
C ARG A 109 8.73 -20.87 -2.47
#